data_AF-A0A919C7E1-F1
#
_entry.id   AF-A0A919C7E1-F1
#
_cell.length_a   1.000
_cell.length_b   1.000
_cell.length_c   1.000
_cell.angle_alpha   90.00
_cell.angle_beta   90.00
_cell.angle_gamma   90.00
#
_symmetry.space_group_name_H-M   'P 1'
#
loop_
_entity.id
_entity.type
_entity.pdbx_description
1 polymer ?
#
loop_
_entity_poly.entity_id
_entity_poly.type
_entity_poly.pdbx_seq_one_letter_code
_entity_poly.pdbx_strand_id
1 'polypeptide(L)'
;MELVGRLRAHMERLTARGFVPDVVPHSEDEVRQPDPKRVEVVRHALHYMSVQLAPCPIDEVRCVASVEPPLEEAEFGALWADASEGEAGDEGRLSRCTNTVFDPSEGAWEQVEVPYAPGRAGQAILSASAGLMWVWSLQGLPFIEVRRWLAQRCETHHLSNVLDAVKPEWAHFDTFRHAEHILAAPPLGSVPAQREGGRRRPTGALPGRSRQLCATDGCPNGTGAVEPEGWICYVCSRTRARRERTHRRHQNPPGR
;
A
#
# COMPACT_ATOMS: atom_id res chain seq x y z
N MET A 1 -36.22 -10.43 4.89
CA MET A 1 -36.08 -10.86 6.31
C MET A 1 -35.01 -11.94 6.47
N GLU A 2 -34.97 -12.97 5.62
CA GLU A 2 -34.03 -14.11 5.77
C GLU A 2 -32.53 -13.77 5.59
N LEU A 3 -32.20 -12.83 4.70
CA LEU A 3 -30.81 -12.41 4.44
C LEU A 3 -30.14 -11.75 5.65
N VAL A 4 -30.90 -10.93 6.39
CA VAL A 4 -30.41 -10.19 7.56
C VAL A 4 -30.07 -11.16 8.70
N GLY A 5 -30.89 -12.20 8.90
CA GLY A 5 -30.64 -13.24 9.89
C GLY A 5 -29.37 -14.06 9.58
N ARG A 6 -29.15 -14.43 8.31
CA ARG A 6 -27.93 -15.15 7.90
C ARG A 6 -26.68 -14.30 8.06
N LEU A 7 -26.76 -13.00 7.77
CA LEU A 7 -25.64 -12.07 7.95
C LEU A 7 -25.29 -11.91 9.44
N ARG A 8 -26.30 -11.78 10.31
CA ARG A 8 -26.10 -11.68 11.77
C ARG A 8 -25.38 -12.91 12.34
N ALA A 9 -25.86 -14.10 12.02
CA ALA A 9 -25.25 -15.36 12.46
C ALA A 9 -23.84 -15.58 11.88
N HIS A 10 -23.52 -14.96 10.75
CA HIS A 10 -22.16 -14.97 10.21
C HIS A 10 -21.23 -14.03 11.00
N MET A 11 -21.67 -12.81 11.29
CA MET A 11 -20.89 -11.84 12.07
C MET A 11 -20.65 -12.33 13.50
N GLU A 12 -21.65 -12.95 14.14
CA GLU A 12 -21.49 -13.54 15.48
C GLU A 12 -20.41 -14.65 15.51
N ARG A 13 -20.35 -15.48 14.45
CA ARG A 13 -19.30 -16.50 14.31
C ARG A 13 -17.91 -15.90 14.08
N LEU A 14 -17.83 -14.77 13.37
CA LEU A 14 -16.56 -14.07 13.19
C LEU A 14 -16.10 -13.46 14.52
N THR A 15 -17.00 -12.81 15.26
CA THR A 15 -16.67 -12.21 16.56
C THR A 15 -16.23 -13.25 17.59
N ALA A 16 -16.88 -14.42 17.63
CA ALA A 16 -16.43 -15.54 18.45
C ALA A 16 -15.01 -16.04 18.11
N ARG A 17 -14.50 -15.73 16.91
CA ARG A 17 -13.14 -16.05 16.45
C ARG A 17 -12.15 -14.89 16.61
N GLY A 18 -12.51 -13.86 17.38
CA GLY A 18 -11.66 -12.70 17.65
C GLY A 18 -11.75 -11.58 16.61
N PHE A 19 -12.70 -11.63 15.67
CA PHE A 19 -12.99 -10.50 14.80
C PHE A 19 -13.69 -9.40 15.60
N VAL A 20 -13.00 -8.28 15.80
CA VAL A 20 -13.60 -7.06 16.33
C VAL A 20 -14.10 -6.25 15.14
N PRO A 21 -15.42 -6.09 14.93
CA PRO A 21 -15.94 -5.25 13.87
C PRO A 21 -15.41 -3.83 14.06
N ASP A 22 -14.98 -3.19 12.99
CA ASP A 22 -14.64 -1.77 13.04
C ASP A 22 -15.84 -0.98 13.58
N VAL A 23 -15.56 -0.05 14.49
CA VAL A 23 -16.56 0.81 15.09
C VAL A 23 -17.27 1.55 13.96
N VAL A 24 -18.57 1.31 13.83
CA VAL A 24 -19.38 1.99 12.82
C VAL A 24 -19.39 3.47 13.17
N PRO A 25 -18.87 4.35 12.30
CA PRO A 25 -18.86 5.78 12.58
C PRO A 25 -20.29 6.26 12.79
N HIS A 26 -20.48 7.05 13.83
CA HIS A 26 -21.77 7.55 14.29
C HIS A 26 -22.30 8.69 13.40
N SER A 27 -21.45 9.26 12.55
CA SER A 27 -21.84 10.34 11.63
C SER A 27 -21.05 10.34 10.32
N GLU A 28 -21.62 10.95 9.27
CA GLU A 28 -20.90 11.22 8.03
C GLU A 28 -19.68 12.14 8.24
N ASP A 29 -19.69 12.99 9.26
CA ASP A 29 -18.56 13.87 9.58
C ASP A 29 -17.39 13.11 10.22
N GLU A 30 -17.66 12.05 10.97
CA GLU A 30 -16.64 11.14 11.53
C GLU A 30 -15.99 10.28 10.43
N VAL A 31 -16.75 9.96 9.36
CA VAL A 31 -16.20 9.36 8.12
C VAL A 31 -15.34 10.36 7.36
N ARG A 32 -15.70 11.66 7.37
CA ARG A 32 -14.96 12.73 6.69
C ARG A 32 -13.71 13.16 7.44
N GLN A 33 -13.70 13.00 8.75
CA GLN A 33 -12.60 13.37 9.65
C GLN A 33 -12.30 12.17 10.57
N PRO A 34 -11.61 11.14 10.07
CA PRO A 34 -11.20 10.03 10.91
C PRO A 34 -10.42 10.56 12.12
N ASP A 35 -10.75 10.09 13.32
CA ASP A 35 -10.11 10.53 14.57
C ASP A 35 -8.58 10.33 14.45
N PRO A 36 -7.77 11.42 14.50
CA PRO A 36 -6.32 11.33 14.36
C PRO A 36 -5.65 10.53 15.49
N LYS A 37 -6.38 10.19 16.56
CA LYS A 37 -5.83 9.48 17.72
C LYS A 37 -5.43 8.01 17.48
N ARG A 38 -5.74 7.44 16.31
CA ARG A 38 -5.23 6.12 15.88
C ARG A 38 -4.28 6.20 14.68
N VAL A 39 -3.67 7.36 14.46
CA VAL A 39 -2.47 7.42 13.64
C VAL A 39 -1.35 6.86 14.50
N GLU A 40 -1.20 5.53 14.47
CA GLU A 40 0.07 4.92 14.81
C GLU A 40 1.16 5.74 14.11
N VAL A 41 2.27 6.02 14.79
CA VAL A 41 3.43 6.71 14.20
C VAL A 41 4.08 5.72 13.21
N VAL A 42 3.34 5.34 12.17
CA VAL A 42 3.77 4.35 11.20
C VAL A 42 4.60 5.08 10.19
N ARG A 43 5.88 4.77 10.22
CA ARG A 43 6.81 5.32 9.26
C ARG A 43 6.79 4.45 8.00
N HIS A 44 6.73 5.12 6.86
CA HIS A 44 7.06 4.63 5.52
C HIS A 44 5.98 3.81 4.79
N ALA A 45 5.65 4.24 3.56
CA ALA A 45 4.51 3.73 2.81
C ALA A 45 4.89 3.13 1.45
N LEU A 46 4.37 1.93 1.16
CA LEU A 46 4.60 1.16 -0.07
C LEU A 46 3.35 1.13 -0.98
N HIS A 47 3.51 1.41 -2.27
CA HIS A 47 2.46 1.16 -3.27
C HIS A 47 2.66 -0.20 -3.99
N TYR A 48 1.74 -1.13 -3.76
CA TYR A 48 1.85 -2.59 -3.97
C TYR A 48 1.79 -3.11 -5.45
N MET A 49 2.34 -2.37 -6.41
CA MET A 49 2.49 -2.82 -7.82
C MET A 49 3.83 -2.41 -8.45
N SER A 50 4.48 -1.40 -7.87
CA SER A 50 5.84 -0.99 -8.15
C SER A 50 6.41 -0.50 -6.84
N VAL A 51 7.49 -1.09 -6.35
CA VAL A 51 8.01 -0.79 -5.01
C VAL A 51 8.52 0.65 -5.00
N GLN A 52 7.68 1.52 -4.47
CA GLN A 52 7.84 2.96 -4.39
C GLN A 52 7.59 3.35 -2.95
N LEU A 53 8.53 4.11 -2.40
CA LEU A 53 8.48 4.58 -1.03
C LEU A 53 8.11 6.05 -1.04
N ALA A 54 7.06 6.37 -0.27
CA ALA A 54 6.69 7.75 -0.03
C ALA A 54 7.90 8.53 0.54
N PRO A 55 7.97 9.85 0.31
CA PRO A 55 9.06 10.71 0.76
C PRO A 55 8.93 10.98 2.27
N CYS A 56 9.24 9.95 3.03
CA CYS A 56 9.61 10.02 4.43
C CYS A 56 11.15 10.03 4.50
N PRO A 57 11.76 10.29 5.67
CA PRO A 57 13.21 10.20 5.86
C PRO A 57 13.65 8.74 5.65
N ILE A 58 13.82 8.35 4.39
CA ILE A 58 14.11 6.97 3.99
C ILE A 58 15.46 6.50 4.55
N ASP A 59 16.37 7.45 4.77
CA ASP A 59 17.64 7.30 5.45
C ASP A 59 17.50 6.93 6.94
N GLU A 60 16.34 7.18 7.55
CA GLU A 60 16.04 6.74 8.92
C GLU A 60 15.44 5.32 8.99
N VAL A 61 15.17 4.66 7.87
CA VAL A 61 14.66 3.28 7.87
C VAL A 61 15.74 2.36 8.44
N ARG A 62 15.50 1.79 9.62
CA ARG A 62 16.42 0.84 10.27
C ARG A 62 16.06 -0.61 9.96
N CYS A 63 17.06 -1.48 10.01
CA CYS A 63 16.89 -2.92 9.90
C CYS A 63 15.98 -3.46 11.01
N VAL A 64 15.06 -4.37 10.73
CA VAL A 64 14.19 -4.99 11.75
C VAL A 64 14.76 -6.27 12.35
N ALA A 65 15.84 -6.81 11.77
CA ALA A 65 16.51 -7.98 12.31
C ALA A 65 16.98 -7.72 13.74
N SER A 66 16.86 -8.74 14.58
CA SER A 66 17.46 -8.74 15.89
C SER A 66 18.98 -8.77 15.77
N VAL A 67 19.63 -8.11 16.71
CA VAL A 67 21.02 -8.40 17.03
C VAL A 67 20.92 -9.53 18.04
N GLU A 68 21.25 -10.76 17.63
CA GLU A 68 21.54 -11.78 18.64
C GLU A 68 22.66 -11.19 19.51
N PRO A 69 22.51 -11.15 20.84
CA PRO A 69 23.66 -10.86 21.68
C PRO A 69 24.75 -11.88 21.30
N PRO A 70 26.03 -11.47 21.20
CA PRO A 70 27.08 -12.43 20.95
C PRO A 70 26.93 -13.54 21.98
N LEU A 71 26.75 -14.77 21.50
CA LEU A 71 26.78 -15.95 22.33
C LEU A 71 28.23 -16.11 22.83
N GLU A 72 28.66 -15.29 23.78
CA GLU A 72 29.65 -15.72 24.76
C GLU A 72 28.96 -16.74 25.67
N GLU A 73 28.93 -17.96 25.12
CA GLU A 73 29.23 -19.25 25.75
C GLU A 73 28.82 -19.46 27.23
N ALA A 74 27.92 -20.44 27.44
CA ALA A 74 27.97 -21.41 28.56
C ALA A 74 27.03 -21.33 29.79
N GLU A 75 26.01 -20.47 29.86
CA GLU A 75 25.08 -20.51 31.03
C GLU A 75 23.60 -20.85 30.74
N PHE A 76 23.22 -21.04 29.49
CA PHE A 76 21.80 -21.30 29.15
C PHE A 76 21.31 -22.72 29.53
N GLY A 77 22.22 -23.65 29.85
CA GLY A 77 21.86 -24.99 30.30
C GLY A 77 21.62 -25.13 31.81
N ALA A 78 21.96 -24.12 32.62
CA ALA A 78 22.00 -24.28 34.08
C ALA A 78 20.91 -23.51 34.85
N LEU A 79 20.22 -22.53 34.24
CA LEU A 79 19.25 -21.69 34.96
C LEU A 79 17.77 -22.07 34.78
N TRP A 80 17.43 -22.91 33.78
CA TRP A 80 16.04 -23.24 33.46
C TRP A 80 15.49 -24.49 34.17
N ALA A 81 16.22 -25.02 35.16
CA ALA A 81 15.76 -26.18 35.94
C ALA A 81 14.79 -25.81 37.07
N ASP A 82 14.80 -24.57 37.60
CA ASP A 82 14.18 -24.28 38.91
C ASP A 82 13.27 -23.02 38.98
N ALA A 83 12.79 -22.45 37.87
CA ALA A 83 11.91 -21.28 37.90
C ALA A 83 10.47 -21.62 37.49
N SER A 84 9.70 -22.07 38.49
CA SER A 84 8.24 -22.12 38.48
C SER A 84 7.67 -20.77 38.95
N GLU A 85 6.61 -20.33 38.26
CA GLU A 85 5.52 -19.47 38.75
C GLU A 85 5.92 -18.14 39.43
N GLY A 86 6.20 -17.10 38.64
CA GLY A 86 6.26 -15.72 39.11
C GLY A 86 6.22 -14.72 37.95
N GLU A 87 5.10 -14.00 37.84
CA GLU A 87 4.92 -12.70 37.16
C GLU A 87 5.67 -12.43 35.84
N ALA A 88 4.92 -12.45 34.73
CA ALA A 88 5.34 -12.07 33.39
C ALA A 88 5.77 -10.59 33.31
N GLY A 89 7.04 -10.31 33.60
CA GLY A 89 7.69 -9.02 33.38
C GLY A 89 8.76 -9.13 32.30
N ASP A 90 8.45 -8.68 31.08
CA ASP A 90 9.39 -8.12 30.09
C ASP A 90 10.73 -8.86 29.83
N GLU A 91 10.75 -10.20 29.86
CA GLU A 91 11.92 -10.99 29.48
C GLU A 91 11.90 -11.34 27.99
N GLY A 92 12.85 -10.77 27.23
CA GLY A 92 13.19 -11.22 25.87
C GLY A 92 13.02 -10.20 24.74
N ARG A 93 13.12 -8.89 25.01
CA ARG A 93 13.07 -7.88 23.96
C ARG A 93 14.37 -7.85 23.15
N LEU A 94 14.45 -8.71 22.12
CA LEU A 94 15.51 -8.70 21.12
C LEU A 94 15.83 -7.25 20.70
N SER A 95 17.09 -6.84 20.82
CA SER A 95 17.50 -5.51 20.39
C SER A 95 17.53 -5.43 18.87
N ARG A 96 16.91 -4.38 18.31
CA ARG A 96 16.89 -4.13 16.87
C ARG A 96 18.28 -3.74 16.36
N CYS A 97 18.66 -4.25 15.19
CA CYS A 97 19.85 -3.81 14.47
C CYS A 97 19.83 -2.29 14.20
N THR A 98 20.97 -1.62 14.44
CA THR A 98 21.11 -0.17 14.26
C THR A 98 21.41 0.24 12.82
N ASN A 99 21.75 -0.71 11.94
CA ASN A 99 22.09 -0.43 10.55
C ASN A 99 20.86 0.06 9.77
N THR A 100 21.08 0.99 8.86
CA THR A 100 20.05 1.50 7.95
C THR A 100 19.75 0.47 6.84
N VAL A 101 18.53 0.49 6.32
CA VAL A 101 18.15 -0.25 5.11
C VAL A 101 18.53 0.52 3.86
N PHE A 102 18.47 1.85 3.95
CA PHE A 102 18.73 2.77 2.85
C PHE A 102 20.17 2.75 2.38
N ASP A 103 20.31 2.56 1.08
CA ASP A 103 21.52 2.78 0.29
C ASP A 103 21.17 3.76 -0.85
N PRO A 104 21.84 4.92 -0.95
CA PRO A 104 21.59 5.90 -2.00
C PRO A 104 21.80 5.39 -3.44
N SER A 105 22.58 4.32 -3.61
CA SER A 105 22.79 3.66 -4.91
C SER A 105 21.62 2.76 -5.32
N GLU A 106 20.75 2.41 -4.38
CA GLU A 106 19.66 1.46 -4.56
C GLU A 106 18.30 2.13 -4.82
N GLY A 107 18.25 2.84 -5.94
CA GLY A 107 17.03 3.49 -6.41
C GLY A 107 17.27 4.94 -6.80
N ALA A 108 16.19 5.65 -7.02
CA ALA A 108 16.27 7.07 -7.33
C ALA A 108 14.96 7.78 -7.00
N TRP A 109 15.06 9.09 -6.77
CA TRP A 109 13.89 9.96 -6.64
C TRP A 109 13.21 10.11 -8.00
N GLU A 110 11.91 9.78 -8.03
CA GLU A 110 11.07 9.83 -9.22
C GLU A 110 9.77 10.59 -8.91
N GLN A 111 9.30 11.42 -9.85
CA GLN A 111 8.02 12.09 -9.72
C GLN A 111 6.90 11.25 -10.35
N VAL A 112 5.99 10.72 -9.53
CA VAL A 112 4.85 9.86 -9.91
C VAL A 112 3.51 10.58 -9.75
N GLU A 113 2.44 10.00 -10.32
CA GLU A 113 1.08 10.49 -10.10
C GLU A 113 0.61 10.16 -8.67
N VAL A 114 -0.06 11.11 -8.02
CA VAL A 114 -0.67 10.89 -6.70
C VAL A 114 -1.83 9.89 -6.86
N PRO A 115 -1.90 8.83 -6.03
CA PRO A 115 -3.03 7.91 -6.07
C PRO A 115 -4.37 8.62 -5.90
N TYR A 116 -5.37 8.16 -6.63
CA TYR A 116 -6.69 8.81 -6.69
C TYR A 116 -7.29 9.06 -5.30
N ALA A 117 -7.60 10.32 -5.01
CA ALA A 117 -8.28 10.75 -3.79
C ALA A 117 -9.65 11.36 -4.14
N PRO A 118 -10.77 10.71 -3.77
CA PRO A 118 -12.11 11.22 -4.08
C PRO A 118 -12.51 12.47 -3.26
N GLY A 119 -13.45 13.25 -3.77
CA GLY A 119 -14.07 14.35 -3.02
C GLY A 119 -13.21 15.63 -2.93
N ARG A 120 -13.73 16.63 -2.19
CA ARG A 120 -13.11 17.99 -2.13
C ARG A 120 -11.72 17.98 -1.50
N ALA A 121 -11.52 17.22 -0.42
CA ALA A 121 -10.22 17.10 0.23
C ALA A 121 -9.17 16.51 -0.73
N GLY A 122 -9.56 15.49 -1.52
CA GLY A 122 -8.67 14.88 -2.51
C GLY A 122 -8.33 15.84 -3.63
N GLN A 123 -9.31 16.60 -4.12
CA GLN A 123 -9.08 17.65 -5.12
C GLN A 123 -8.16 18.75 -4.61
N ALA A 124 -8.24 19.12 -3.33
CA ALA A 124 -7.33 20.10 -2.73
C ALA A 124 -5.87 19.60 -2.72
N ILE A 125 -5.64 18.35 -2.32
CA ILE A 125 -4.32 17.71 -2.35
C ILE A 125 -3.77 17.66 -3.78
N LEU A 126 -4.57 17.14 -4.73
CA LEU A 126 -4.17 17.07 -6.13
C LEU A 126 -3.90 18.45 -6.73
N SER A 127 -4.66 19.47 -6.35
CA SER A 127 -4.42 20.84 -6.83
C SER A 127 -3.12 21.41 -6.27
N ALA A 128 -2.85 21.19 -4.98
CA ALA A 128 -1.63 21.68 -4.33
C ALA A 128 -0.36 21.01 -4.86
N SER A 129 -0.45 19.72 -5.24
CA SER A 129 0.69 18.95 -5.74
C SER A 129 0.76 18.86 -7.26
N ALA A 130 -0.13 19.56 -7.98
CA ALA A 130 -0.34 19.40 -9.42
C ALA A 130 -0.59 17.94 -9.86
N GLY A 131 -1.17 17.13 -8.97
CA GLY A 131 -1.46 15.71 -9.17
C GLY A 131 -0.23 14.81 -9.15
N LEU A 132 0.93 15.34 -8.79
CA LEU A 132 2.21 14.62 -8.78
C LEU A 132 2.81 14.58 -7.37
N MET A 133 3.65 13.59 -7.11
CA MET A 133 4.44 13.49 -5.89
C MET A 133 5.80 12.86 -6.16
N TRP A 134 6.79 13.23 -5.36
CA TRP A 134 8.11 12.59 -5.40
C TRP A 134 8.13 11.34 -4.53
N VAL A 135 8.66 10.25 -5.07
CA VAL A 135 8.83 8.96 -4.37
C VAL A 135 10.24 8.43 -4.58
N TRP A 136 10.74 7.65 -3.63
CA TRP A 136 11.94 6.85 -3.86
C TRP A 136 11.54 5.58 -4.61
N SER A 137 11.95 5.48 -5.86
CA SER A 137 11.63 4.38 -6.76
C SER A 137 12.68 3.29 -6.63
N LEU A 138 12.25 2.10 -6.22
CA LEU A 138 13.08 0.87 -6.27
C LEU A 138 12.89 0.12 -7.60
N GLN A 139 12.26 0.77 -8.58
CA GLN A 139 12.12 0.21 -9.92
C GLN A 139 13.49 0.03 -10.55
N GLY A 140 13.74 -1.17 -11.09
CA GLY A 140 15.02 -1.53 -11.72
C GLY A 140 15.98 -2.28 -10.80
N LEU A 141 15.71 -2.36 -9.50
CA LEU A 141 16.49 -3.20 -8.61
C LEU A 141 16.27 -4.69 -8.88
N PRO A 142 17.31 -5.53 -8.70
CA PRO A 142 17.16 -6.97 -8.69
C PRO A 142 16.12 -7.41 -7.65
N PHE A 143 15.45 -8.53 -7.92
CA PHE A 143 14.39 -9.06 -7.03
C PHE A 143 14.88 -9.30 -5.59
N ILE A 144 16.14 -9.69 -5.40
CA ILE A 144 16.73 -9.90 -4.08
C ILE A 144 16.77 -8.60 -3.28
N GLU A 145 17.18 -7.49 -3.89
CA GLU A 145 17.20 -6.17 -3.24
C GLU A 145 15.79 -5.67 -2.94
N VAL A 146 14.86 -5.84 -3.88
CA VAL A 146 13.45 -5.50 -3.63
C VAL A 146 12.91 -6.29 -2.42
N ARG A 147 13.23 -7.59 -2.32
CA ARG A 147 12.83 -8.39 -1.15
C ARG A 147 13.50 -7.94 0.14
N ARG A 148 14.79 -7.56 0.10
CA ARG A 148 15.53 -7.00 1.24
C ARG A 148 14.83 -5.75 1.78
N TRP A 149 14.48 -4.84 0.89
CA TRP A 149 13.71 -3.63 1.21
C TRP A 149 12.34 -3.96 1.80
N LEU A 150 11.56 -4.84 1.16
CA LEU A 150 10.24 -5.23 1.67
C LEU A 150 10.31 -5.93 3.05
N ALA A 151 11.37 -6.68 3.32
CA ALA A 151 11.63 -7.28 4.62
C ALA A 151 12.22 -6.28 5.64
N GLN A 152 12.53 -5.05 5.23
CA GLN A 152 13.18 -4.02 6.04
C GLN A 152 14.49 -4.51 6.68
N ARG A 153 15.34 -5.17 5.89
CA ARG A 153 16.64 -5.69 6.36
C ARG A 153 17.80 -4.93 5.75
N CYS A 154 18.84 -4.67 6.55
CA CYS A 154 20.09 -4.10 6.03
C CYS A 154 20.87 -5.13 5.20
N GLU A 155 21.90 -4.67 4.47
CA GLU A 155 22.77 -5.52 3.66
C GLU A 155 23.38 -6.68 4.47
N THR A 156 23.76 -6.47 5.73
CA THR A 156 24.28 -7.57 6.57
C THR A 156 23.26 -8.66 6.87
N HIS A 157 21.98 -8.31 7.04
CA HIS A 157 20.95 -9.23 7.56
C HIS A 157 20.02 -9.80 6.47
N HIS A 158 20.11 -9.32 5.23
CA HIS A 158 19.17 -9.66 4.17
C HIS A 158 19.13 -11.16 3.79
N LEU A 159 20.25 -11.87 3.94
CA LEU A 159 20.35 -13.32 3.72
C LEU A 159 20.47 -14.13 5.02
N SER A 160 20.45 -13.46 6.17
CA SER A 160 20.54 -14.12 7.47
C SER A 160 19.19 -14.75 7.87
N ASN A 161 19.24 -15.82 8.66
CA ASN A 161 18.03 -16.43 9.24
C ASN A 161 17.71 -15.88 10.64
N VAL A 162 18.32 -14.76 11.01
CA VAL A 162 18.10 -14.12 12.32
C VAL A 162 16.65 -13.66 12.44
N LEU A 163 16.08 -13.78 13.63
CA LEU A 163 14.69 -13.38 13.92
C LEU A 163 14.53 -11.86 13.82
N ASP A 164 13.32 -11.41 13.51
CA ASP A 164 13.01 -9.99 13.54
C ASP A 164 12.75 -9.54 15.00
N ALA A 165 13.43 -8.49 15.44
CA ALA A 165 13.23 -7.88 16.76
C ALA A 165 11.90 -7.12 16.85
N VAL A 166 11.44 -6.58 15.71
CA VAL A 166 10.18 -5.85 15.57
C VAL A 166 9.54 -6.23 14.25
N LYS A 167 8.22 -6.03 14.13
CA LYS A 167 7.55 -6.19 12.84
C LYS A 167 8.06 -5.13 11.84
N PRO A 168 8.13 -5.44 10.54
CA PRO A 168 8.31 -4.43 9.50
C PRO A 168 7.33 -3.27 9.69
N GLU A 169 7.86 -2.06 9.62
CA GLU A 169 7.16 -0.82 9.92
C GLU A 169 6.44 -0.25 8.68
N TRP A 170 6.48 -0.96 7.55
CA TRP A 170 5.85 -0.51 6.31
C TRP A 170 4.32 -0.41 6.43
N ALA A 171 3.78 0.76 6.07
CA ALA A 171 2.36 1.02 5.89
C ALA A 171 1.92 0.95 4.42
N HIS A 172 0.62 0.78 4.21
CA HIS A 172 0.01 1.08 2.92
C HIS A 172 -0.16 2.59 2.76
N PHE A 173 0.15 3.12 1.57
CA PHE A 173 -0.05 4.53 1.27
C PHE A 173 -1.54 4.85 1.07
N ASP A 174 -2.09 5.64 1.98
CA ASP A 174 -3.41 6.28 1.86
C ASP A 174 -3.23 7.78 1.60
N THR A 175 -3.80 8.30 0.51
CA THR A 175 -3.61 9.69 0.07
C THR A 175 -4.10 10.73 1.10
N PHE A 176 -5.10 10.41 1.93
CA PHE A 176 -5.64 11.34 2.92
C PHE A 176 -4.86 11.30 4.22
N ARG A 177 -4.55 10.09 4.71
CA ARG A 177 -3.84 9.90 5.97
C ARG A 177 -2.36 10.28 5.89
N HIS A 178 -1.81 10.32 4.68
CA HIS A 178 -0.40 10.60 4.42
C HIS A 178 -0.22 11.81 3.51
N ALA A 179 -1.15 12.76 3.56
CA ALA A 179 -1.10 13.96 2.72
C ALA A 179 0.16 14.80 2.97
N GLU A 180 0.70 14.76 4.19
CA GLU A 180 1.97 15.36 4.58
C GLU A 180 3.19 14.76 3.87
N HIS A 181 3.07 13.52 3.37
CA HIS A 181 4.09 12.84 2.60
C HIS A 181 3.93 13.06 1.09
N ILE A 182 3.01 13.93 0.66
CA ILE A 182 2.86 14.29 -0.75
C ILE A 182 3.74 15.52 -1.02
N LEU A 183 4.99 15.28 -1.41
CA LEU A 183 5.92 16.34 -1.73
C LEU A 183 5.77 16.78 -3.19
N ALA A 184 5.48 18.07 -3.41
CA ALA A 184 5.44 18.69 -4.73
C ALA A 184 6.85 18.93 -5.32
N ALA A 185 7.86 19.04 -4.46
CA ALA A 185 9.27 19.23 -4.80
C ALA A 185 10.11 18.06 -4.29
N PRO A 186 11.24 17.74 -4.94
CA PRO A 186 12.10 16.66 -4.48
C PRO A 186 12.77 17.03 -3.14
N PRO A 187 13.12 16.05 -2.29
CA PRO A 187 13.83 16.33 -1.04
C PRO A 187 15.15 17.09 -1.27
N LEU A 188 15.54 17.96 -0.35
CA LEU A 188 16.80 18.71 -0.42
C LEU A 188 18.00 17.76 -0.56
N GLY A 189 18.89 18.04 -1.52
CA GLY A 189 20.09 17.21 -1.77
C GLY A 189 19.83 15.94 -2.59
N SER A 190 18.59 15.67 -2.99
CA SER A 190 18.31 14.59 -3.92
C SER A 190 18.79 14.91 -5.34
N VAL A 191 19.45 13.93 -5.97
CA VAL A 191 19.69 13.93 -7.41
C VAL A 191 18.48 13.23 -8.06
N PRO A 192 17.63 13.94 -8.82
CA PRO A 192 16.53 13.29 -9.51
C PRO A 192 17.08 12.30 -10.54
N ALA A 193 16.40 11.17 -10.72
CA ALA A 193 16.76 10.23 -11.78
C ALA A 193 16.80 10.98 -13.11
N GLN A 194 17.94 10.93 -13.82
CA GLN A 194 18.00 11.50 -15.17
C GLN A 194 17.05 10.70 -16.07
N ARG A 195 15.95 11.34 -16.48
CA ARG A 195 15.03 10.76 -17.44
C ARG A 195 15.68 10.77 -18.82
N GLU A 196 16.29 9.65 -19.20
CA GLU A 196 16.57 9.39 -20.61
C GLU A 196 15.23 9.21 -21.35
N GLY A 197 14.64 10.32 -21.81
CA GLY A 197 13.76 10.45 -22.99
C GLY A 197 12.51 9.55 -23.15
N GLY A 198 12.21 8.64 -22.22
CA GLY A 198 11.15 7.65 -22.36
C GLY A 198 9.85 8.09 -21.69
N ARG A 199 8.79 8.30 -22.48
CA ARG A 199 7.42 8.34 -21.96
C ARG A 199 7.19 7.18 -20.99
N ARG A 200 6.62 7.47 -19.81
CA ARG A 200 6.17 6.46 -18.83
C ARG A 200 5.48 5.30 -19.56
N ARG A 201 6.01 4.08 -19.45
CA ARG A 201 5.20 2.89 -19.68
C ARG A 201 4.19 2.86 -18.54
N PRO A 202 2.87 2.82 -18.80
CA PRO A 202 1.88 2.56 -17.77
C PRO A 202 2.26 1.25 -17.06
N THR A 203 2.36 1.31 -15.74
CA THR A 203 2.63 0.17 -14.87
C THR A 203 1.63 -0.94 -15.19
N GLY A 204 2.10 -2.05 -15.76
CA GLY A 204 1.28 -3.17 -16.26
C GLY A 204 1.44 -3.50 -17.75
N ALA A 205 2.16 -2.70 -18.53
CA ALA A 205 2.49 -3.04 -19.91
C ALA A 205 3.61 -4.11 -19.95
N LEU A 206 3.23 -5.38 -20.05
CA LEU A 206 4.13 -6.43 -20.52
C LEU A 206 4.79 -5.95 -21.84
N PRO A 207 6.11 -6.08 -22.01
CA PRO A 207 6.78 -5.66 -23.23
C PRO A 207 6.17 -6.39 -24.44
N GLY A 208 5.60 -5.63 -25.38
CA GLY A 208 5.23 -6.12 -26.71
C GLY A 208 3.75 -6.36 -27.00
N ARG A 209 2.83 -6.16 -26.05
CA ARG A 209 1.38 -6.19 -26.37
C ARG A 209 0.79 -4.79 -26.36
N SER A 210 0.37 -4.31 -27.53
CA SER A 210 -0.44 -3.09 -27.63
C SER A 210 -1.71 -3.27 -26.82
N ARG A 211 -2.00 -2.32 -25.94
CA ARG A 211 -3.25 -2.29 -25.18
C ARG A 211 -4.38 -1.90 -26.14
N GLN A 212 -5.43 -2.71 -26.24
CA GLN A 212 -6.63 -2.35 -26.99
C GLN A 212 -7.49 -1.44 -26.11
N LEU A 213 -7.77 -0.23 -26.60
CA LEU A 213 -8.57 0.77 -25.89
C LEU A 213 -10.07 0.48 -26.07
N CYS A 214 -10.87 0.94 -25.11
CA CYS A 214 -12.32 0.90 -25.18
C CYS A 214 -12.81 1.73 -26.38
N ALA A 215 -13.70 1.19 -27.20
CA ALA A 215 -14.26 1.87 -28.36
C ALA A 215 -15.26 3.00 -28.02
N THR A 216 -15.47 3.31 -26.73
CA THR A 216 -16.33 4.43 -26.33
C THR A 216 -15.51 5.69 -26.31
N ASP A 217 -15.98 6.71 -27.02
CA ASP A 217 -15.32 8.01 -27.09
C ASP A 217 -15.05 8.60 -25.69
N GLY A 218 -13.82 9.06 -25.47
CA GLY A 218 -13.35 9.60 -24.19
C GLY A 218 -13.13 8.59 -23.05
N CYS A 219 -13.23 7.27 -23.27
CA CYS A 219 -13.01 6.28 -22.21
C CYS A 219 -11.52 5.87 -22.09
N PRO A 220 -10.85 6.09 -20.93
CA PRO A 220 -9.43 5.76 -20.76
C PRO A 220 -9.17 4.27 -20.48
N ASN A 221 -10.23 3.45 -20.39
CA ASN A 221 -10.09 2.02 -20.10
C ASN A 221 -9.56 1.26 -21.32
N GLY A 222 -8.73 0.26 -21.08
CA GLY A 222 -8.19 -0.62 -22.11
C GLY A 222 -7.75 -1.96 -21.52
N THR A 223 -7.65 -2.98 -22.37
CA THR A 223 -7.26 -4.34 -22.02
C THR A 223 -5.96 -4.74 -22.71
N GLY A 224 -5.20 -5.65 -22.09
CA GLY A 224 -4.06 -6.33 -22.72
C GLY A 224 -4.45 -7.64 -23.42
N ALA A 225 -5.70 -8.08 -23.30
CA ALA A 225 -6.24 -9.21 -24.03
C ALA A 225 -6.58 -8.82 -25.48
N VAL A 226 -6.55 -9.79 -26.40
CA VAL A 226 -7.03 -9.60 -27.76
C VAL A 226 -8.54 -9.67 -27.72
N GLU A 227 -9.20 -8.55 -27.98
CA GLU A 227 -10.65 -8.43 -28.01
C GLU A 227 -11.13 -8.13 -29.44
N PRO A 228 -12.38 -8.46 -29.78
CA PRO A 228 -12.94 -8.13 -31.09
C PRO A 228 -12.93 -6.62 -31.37
N GLU A 229 -12.96 -6.26 -32.65
CA GLU A 229 -13.12 -4.86 -33.07
C GLU A 229 -14.38 -4.24 -32.46
N GLY A 230 -14.27 -2.99 -31.98
CA GLY A 230 -15.38 -2.31 -31.30
C GLY A 230 -15.61 -2.73 -29.85
N TRP A 231 -14.68 -3.46 -29.23
CA TRP A 231 -14.74 -3.82 -27.81
C TRP A 231 -15.02 -2.61 -26.91
N ILE A 232 -15.96 -2.79 -25.98
CA ILE A 232 -16.27 -1.81 -24.95
C ILE A 232 -15.95 -2.40 -23.57
N CYS A 233 -15.31 -1.61 -22.73
CA CYS A 233 -15.00 -2.04 -21.36
C CYS A 233 -16.28 -2.32 -20.56
N TYR A 234 -16.14 -3.09 -19.48
CA TYR A 234 -17.25 -3.47 -18.60
C TYR A 234 -18.03 -2.26 -18.04
N VAL A 235 -17.37 -1.12 -17.80
CA VAL A 235 -18.03 0.10 -17.32
C VAL A 235 -18.94 0.70 -18.41
N CYS A 236 -18.44 0.80 -19.64
CA CYS A 236 -19.19 1.32 -20.77
C CYS A 236 -20.34 0.38 -21.18
N SER A 237 -20.14 -0.94 -21.12
CA SER A 237 -21.20 -1.92 -21.43
C SER A 237 -22.36 -1.82 -20.44
N ARG A 238 -22.09 -1.69 -19.14
CA ARG A 238 -23.13 -1.44 -18.12
C ARG A 238 -23.88 -0.14 -18.36
N THR A 239 -23.16 0.92 -18.70
CA THR A 239 -23.76 2.24 -18.99
C THR A 239 -24.69 2.16 -20.21
N ARG A 240 -24.23 1.52 -21.30
CA ARG A 240 -25.03 1.28 -22.50
C ARG A 240 -26.29 0.47 -22.20
N ALA A 241 -26.15 -0.66 -21.48
CA ALA A 241 -27.29 -1.48 -21.08
C ALA A 241 -28.31 -0.73 -20.20
N ARG A 242 -27.86 0.22 -19.37
CA ARG A 242 -28.76 1.10 -18.60
C ARG A 242 -29.52 2.06 -19.51
N ARG A 243 -28.86 2.67 -20.49
CA ARG A 243 -29.50 3.55 -21.49
C ARG A 243 -30.53 2.80 -22.31
N GLU A 244 -30.20 1.61 -22.80
CA GLU A 244 -31.12 0.76 -23.58
C GLU A 244 -32.34 0.30 -22.77
N ARG A 245 -32.18 -0.02 -21.48
CA ARG A 245 -33.32 -0.32 -20.60
C ARG A 245 -34.23 0.88 -20.40
N THR A 246 -33.64 2.07 -20.25
CA THR A 246 -34.39 3.32 -20.10
C THR A 246 -35.16 3.63 -21.39
N HIS A 247 -34.49 3.53 -22.54
CA HIS A 247 -35.11 3.74 -23.85
C HIS A 247 -36.27 2.77 -24.11
N ARG A 248 -36.11 1.47 -23.83
CA ARG A 248 -37.18 0.46 -23.96
C ARG A 248 -38.39 0.78 -23.08
N ARG A 249 -38.18 1.28 -21.86
CA ARG A 249 -39.28 1.72 -20.97
C ARG A 249 -40.05 2.90 -21.55
N HIS A 250 -39.36 3.83 -22.21
CA HIS A 250 -40.02 4.97 -22.86
C HIS A 250 -40.78 4.57 -24.13
N GLN A 251 -40.27 3.59 -24.88
CA GLN A 251 -40.94 3.09 -26.09
C GLN A 251 -42.16 2.22 -25.79
N ASN A 252 -42.09 1.42 -24.72
CA ASN A 252 -43.17 0.52 -24.29
C ASN A 252 -43.62 0.87 -22.86
N PRO A 253 -44.33 2.00 -22.65
CA PRO A 253 -44.87 2.32 -21.34
C PRO A 253 -45.88 1.23 -20.94
N PRO A 254 -45.79 0.66 -19.73
CA PRO A 254 -46.76 -0.33 -19.28
C PRO A 254 -48.14 0.32 -19.18
N GLY A 255 -49.09 -0.10 -20.03
CA GLY A 255 -50.49 0.35 -19.97
C GLY A 255 -51.04 1.10 -21.19
N ARG A 256 -50.50 0.89 -22.40
CA ARG A 256 -51.20 1.20 -23.66
C ARG A 256 -51.45 -0.05 -24.47
#